data_AF-A0A1M6H722-F1
#
_entry.id   AF-A0A1M6H722-F1
#
_cell.length_a   1.000
_cell.length_b   1.000
_cell.length_c   1.000
_cell.angle_alpha   90.00
_cell.angle_beta   90.00
_cell.angle_gamma   90.00
#
_symmetry.space_group_name_H-M   'P 1'
#
loop_
_entity.id
_entity.type
_entity.pdbx_description
1 polymer ?
#
loop_
_entity_poly.entity_id
_entity_poly.type
_entity_poly.pdbx_seq_one_letter_code
_entity_poly.pdbx_strand_id
1 'polypeptide(L)'
;MGTDKGISRREALARIGMIVAGVATSSIGLSVLTSCAEKTQKKRIVLYFTATGNCLYVARQLAGEEGQLLSIPQMVKQNQYEFEADEIGIVYPIYGHMPPNMVRNFIRKAKLKAGYKFAVLTYGARKCDAIEI
;
A
#
# COMPACT_ATOMS: atom_id res chain seq x y z
N MET A 1 -9.56 -27.76 -59.82
CA MET A 1 -8.50 -27.23 -58.96
C MET A 1 -8.79 -25.75 -58.74
N GLY A 2 -9.41 -25.38 -57.62
CA GLY A 2 -9.81 -24.00 -57.31
C GLY A 2 -9.10 -23.54 -56.05
N THR A 3 -8.27 -22.50 -56.16
CA THR A 3 -7.41 -21.99 -55.08
C THR A 3 -8.23 -21.21 -54.06
N ASP A 4 -8.18 -21.63 -52.80
CA ASP A 4 -8.67 -20.88 -51.64
C ASP A 4 -7.86 -19.59 -51.49
N LYS A 5 -8.51 -18.43 -51.67
CA LYS A 5 -7.89 -17.12 -51.43
C LYS A 5 -8.20 -16.72 -50.00
N GLY A 6 -7.27 -17.03 -49.09
CA GLY A 6 -7.35 -16.58 -47.70
C GLY A 6 -7.43 -15.06 -47.57
N ILE A 7 -8.08 -14.60 -46.49
CA ILE A 7 -8.29 -13.19 -46.16
C ILE A 7 -6.98 -12.40 -46.25
N SER A 8 -6.98 -11.28 -46.98
CA SER A 8 -5.78 -10.45 -47.11
C SER A 8 -5.52 -9.64 -45.85
N ARG A 9 -4.24 -9.33 -45.59
CA ARG A 9 -3.83 -8.53 -44.41
C ARG A 9 -4.55 -7.18 -44.30
N ARG A 10 -4.85 -6.54 -45.44
CA ARG A 10 -5.56 -5.26 -45.48
C ARG A 10 -7.01 -5.39 -45.02
N GLU A 11 -7.68 -6.46 -45.41
CA GLU A 11 -9.05 -6.74 -44.99
C GLU A 11 -9.11 -7.12 -43.51
N ALA A 12 -8.13 -7.89 -43.01
CA ALA A 12 -8.03 -8.18 -41.59
C ALA A 12 -7.83 -6.90 -40.77
N LEU A 13 -6.92 -6.00 -41.18
CA LEU A 13 -6.69 -4.72 -40.52
C LEU A 13 -7.93 -3.81 -40.57
N ALA A 14 -8.62 -3.75 -41.71
CA ALA A 14 -9.85 -2.98 -41.85
C ALA A 14 -10.97 -3.51 -40.94
N ARG A 15 -11.12 -4.83 -40.83
CA ARG A 15 -12.11 -5.47 -39.93
C ARG A 15 -11.80 -5.20 -38.46
N ILE A 16 -10.53 -5.30 -38.05
CA ILE A 16 -10.11 -5.00 -36.68
C ILE A 16 -10.38 -3.52 -36.34
N GLY A 17 -10.02 -2.59 -37.24
CA GLY A 17 -10.27 -1.16 -37.04
C GLY A 17 -11.75 -0.82 -36.88
N MET A 18 -12.62 -1.45 -37.67
CA MET A 18 -14.08 -1.27 -37.58
C MET A 18 -14.66 -1.83 -36.27
N ILE A 19 -14.15 -2.97 -35.79
CA ILE A 19 -14.60 -3.57 -34.52
C ILE A 19 -14.21 -2.65 -33.35
N VAL A 20 -12.97 -2.14 -33.33
CA VAL A 20 -12.49 -1.24 -32.27
C VAL A 20 -13.30 0.06 -32.23
N ALA A 21 -13.57 0.65 -33.39
CA ALA A 21 -14.38 1.87 -33.47
C ALA A 21 -15.84 1.63 -33.06
N GLY A 22 -16.42 0.49 -33.47
CA GLY A 22 -17.79 0.12 -33.10
C GLY A 22 -17.97 -0.06 -31.59
N VAL A 23 -17.03 -0.75 -30.93
CA VAL A 23 -17.02 -0.93 -29.47
C VAL A 23 -16.88 0.41 -28.74
N ALA A 24 -16.07 1.34 -29.26
CA ALA A 24 -15.90 2.66 -28.64
C ALA A 24 -17.17 3.54 -28.68
N THR A 25 -18.09 3.27 -29.62
CA THR A 25 -19.36 4.01 -29.74
C THR A 25 -20.52 3.37 -28.97
N SER A 26 -20.44 2.08 -28.64
CA SER A 26 -21.37 1.45 -27.72
C SER A 26 -20.97 1.79 -26.28
N SER A 27 -21.92 2.21 -25.45
CA SER A 27 -21.73 2.59 -24.04
C SER A 27 -21.15 1.51 -23.10
N ILE A 28 -20.69 0.37 -23.63
CA ILE A 28 -19.85 -0.60 -22.93
C ILE A 28 -18.43 -0.02 -22.95
N GLY A 29 -18.16 0.79 -21.94
CA GLY A 29 -17.10 1.78 -21.93
C GLY A 29 -15.68 1.28 -22.16
N LEU A 30 -14.81 2.27 -22.32
CA LEU A 30 -13.35 2.27 -22.39
C LEU A 30 -12.61 1.33 -21.40
N SER A 31 -13.32 0.73 -20.44
CA SER A 31 -12.81 -0.15 -19.39
C SER A 31 -12.20 -1.46 -19.89
N VAL A 32 -12.61 -2.00 -21.05
CA VAL A 32 -11.97 -3.22 -21.61
C VAL A 32 -10.55 -2.93 -22.12
N LEU A 33 -10.28 -1.69 -22.57
CA LEU A 33 -8.94 -1.29 -23.03
C LEU A 33 -8.00 -0.92 -21.87
N THR A 34 -8.51 -0.74 -20.65
CA THR A 34 -7.68 -0.51 -19.44
C THR A 34 -7.19 -1.82 -18.81
N SER A 35 -7.47 -2.98 -19.41
CA SER A 35 -7.08 -4.30 -18.88
C SER A 35 -5.57 -4.53 -18.69
N CYS A 36 -4.71 -3.63 -19.19
CA CYS A 36 -3.27 -3.70 -19.04
C CYS A 36 -2.73 -2.53 -18.21
N ALA A 37 -3.09 -2.45 -16.92
CA ALA A 37 -2.22 -2.07 -15.79
C ALA A 37 -3.04 -1.76 -14.51
N GLU A 38 -3.94 -2.64 -14.08
CA GLU A 38 -4.34 -2.61 -12.67
C GLU A 38 -3.21 -3.23 -11.85
N LYS A 39 -2.27 -2.39 -11.38
CA LYS A 39 -1.38 -2.79 -10.29
C LYS A 39 -2.28 -3.14 -9.12
N THR A 40 -2.33 -4.41 -8.70
CA THR A 40 -3.02 -4.82 -7.48
C THR A 40 -2.54 -3.94 -6.35
N GLN A 41 -3.41 -3.03 -5.88
CA GLN A 41 -3.04 -2.02 -4.90
C GLN A 41 -2.83 -2.73 -3.57
N LYS A 42 -1.57 -2.84 -3.14
CA LYS A 42 -1.24 -3.52 -1.89
C LYS A 42 -1.85 -2.77 -0.71
N LYS A 43 -2.58 -3.49 0.13
CA LYS A 43 -3.13 -2.96 1.38
C LYS A 43 -1.98 -2.73 2.35
N ARG A 44 -1.75 -1.48 2.74
CA ARG A 44 -0.73 -1.09 3.73
C ARG A 44 -1.39 -0.55 4.99
N ILE A 45 -0.92 -0.98 6.16
CA ILE A 45 -1.26 -0.41 7.45
C ILE A 45 0.01 0.16 8.08
N VAL A 46 -0.04 1.41 8.55
CA VAL A 46 1.03 2.04 9.32
C VAL A 46 0.51 2.39 10.71
N LEU A 47 1.01 1.67 11.70
CA LEU A 47 0.75 1.91 13.12
C LEU A 47 1.77 2.94 13.63
N TYR A 48 1.33 3.98 14.33
CA TYR A 48 2.24 5.01 14.81
C TYR A 48 1.99 5.42 16.27
N PHE A 49 3.08 5.79 16.93
CA PHE A 49 3.05 6.53 18.19
C PHE A 49 3.80 7.85 17.99
N THR A 50 3.25 8.95 18.48
CA THR A 50 3.91 10.26 18.40
C THR A 50 3.61 11.09 19.64
N ALA A 51 4.54 11.97 20.01
CA ALA A 51 4.30 13.01 21.00
C ALA A 51 4.10 14.37 20.30
N THR A 52 5.12 14.86 19.60
CA THR A 52 5.13 16.18 18.95
C THR A 52 4.85 16.16 17.44
N GLY A 53 4.56 15.00 16.84
CA GLY A 53 4.12 14.89 15.45
C GLY A 53 5.15 14.39 14.44
N ASN A 54 6.44 14.31 14.79
CA ASN A 54 7.48 13.84 13.85
C ASN A 54 7.18 12.43 13.29
N CYS A 55 6.87 11.48 14.16
CA CYS A 55 6.51 10.11 13.76
C CYS A 55 5.19 10.08 12.97
N LEU A 56 4.24 10.97 13.28
CA LEU A 56 2.98 11.06 12.53
C LEU A 56 3.23 11.56 11.11
N TYR A 57 4.10 12.55 10.94
CA TYR A 57 4.50 13.02 9.61
C TYR A 57 5.12 11.87 8.79
N VAL A 58 6.12 11.19 9.35
CA VAL A 58 6.77 10.04 8.68
C VAL A 58 5.76 8.93 8.36
N ALA A 59 4.90 8.59 9.31
CA ALA A 59 3.90 7.54 9.13
C ALA A 59 2.90 7.88 8.00
N ARG A 60 2.50 9.15 7.87
CA ARG A 60 1.63 9.61 6.78
C ARG A 60 2.31 9.48 5.42
N GLN A 61 3.59 9.85 5.33
CA GLN A 61 4.36 9.69 4.09
C GLN A 61 4.51 8.22 3.69
N LEU A 62 4.69 7.32 4.66
CA LEU A 62 4.85 5.88 4.41
C LEU A 62 3.53 5.17 4.11
N ALA A 63 2.42 5.62 4.70
CA ALA A 63 1.10 5.09 4.39
C ALA A 63 0.71 5.40 2.93
N GLY A 64 1.07 6.58 2.42
CA GLY A 64 0.62 7.06 1.12
C GLY A 64 -0.86 7.44 1.13
N GLU A 65 -1.44 7.67 -0.04
CA GLU A 65 -2.84 8.10 -0.17
C GLU A 65 -3.84 7.00 0.23
N GLU A 66 -3.43 5.75 0.08
CA GLU A 66 -4.32 4.58 0.08
C GLU A 66 -4.01 3.62 1.24
N GLY A 67 -2.95 3.91 1.99
CA GLY A 67 -2.58 3.18 3.18
C GLY A 67 -3.37 3.65 4.40
N GLN A 68 -3.66 2.72 5.31
CA GLN A 68 -4.34 3.01 6.56
C GLN A 68 -3.35 3.48 7.61
N LEU A 69 -3.66 4.59 8.27
CA LEU A 69 -2.84 5.18 9.31
C LEU A 69 -3.53 5.02 10.67
N LEU A 70 -2.94 4.22 11.57
CA LEU A 70 -3.55 3.84 12.84
C LEU A 70 -2.71 4.31 14.04
N SER A 71 -3.34 5.02 14.97
CA SER A 71 -2.67 5.50 16.19
C SER A 71 -2.61 4.41 17.25
N ILE A 72 -1.40 4.02 17.66
CA ILE A 72 -1.18 3.00 18.71
C ILE A 72 -1.92 3.36 20.02
N PRO A 73 -1.86 4.59 20.56
CA PRO A 73 -2.66 4.96 21.73
C PRO A 73 -4.16 4.73 21.55
N GLN A 74 -4.70 4.98 20.36
CA GLN A 74 -6.13 4.78 20.08
C GLN A 74 -6.46 3.28 19.99
N MET A 75 -5.62 2.48 19.33
CA MET A 75 -5.79 1.02 19.26
C MET A 75 -5.75 0.37 20.65
N VAL A 76 -4.83 0.83 21.52
CA VAL A 76 -4.77 0.39 22.91
C VAL A 76 -6.04 0.76 23.67
N LYS A 77 -6.55 2.00 23.51
CA LYS A 77 -7.80 2.46 24.14
C LYS A 77 -9.01 1.64 23.70
N GLN A 78 -9.05 1.23 22.42
CA GLN A 78 -10.11 0.43 21.84
C GLN A 78 -9.92 -1.08 22.03
N ASN A 79 -8.85 -1.49 22.71
CA ASN A 79 -8.48 -2.89 22.90
C ASN A 79 -8.32 -3.68 21.58
N GLN A 80 -7.89 -2.99 20.51
CA GLN A 80 -7.65 -3.57 19.19
C GLN A 80 -6.17 -3.94 19.01
N TYR A 81 -5.91 -5.21 18.75
CA TYR A 81 -4.55 -5.76 18.63
C TYR A 81 -4.35 -6.67 17.41
N GLU A 82 -5.36 -6.88 16.58
CA GLU A 82 -5.28 -7.77 15.42
C GLU A 82 -5.31 -6.95 14.13
N PHE A 83 -4.28 -7.10 13.30
CA PHE A 83 -4.12 -6.32 12.07
C PHE A 83 -3.71 -7.23 10.91
N GLU A 84 -4.36 -7.06 9.76
CA GLU A 84 -4.12 -7.85 8.56
C GLU A 84 -4.05 -6.97 7.30
N ALA A 85 -2.92 -7.04 6.62
CA ALA A 85 -2.58 -6.26 5.43
C ALA A 85 -1.42 -6.93 4.67
N ASP A 86 -1.17 -6.50 3.42
CA ASP A 86 -0.01 -6.98 2.67
C ASP A 86 1.30 -6.50 3.32
N GLU A 87 1.27 -5.26 3.81
CA GLU A 87 2.40 -4.58 4.43
C GLU A 87 1.98 -3.90 5.74
N ILE A 88 2.70 -4.16 6.84
CA ILE A 88 2.47 -3.52 8.14
C ILE A 88 3.73 -2.79 8.60
N GLY A 89 3.61 -1.49 8.81
CA GLY A 89 4.65 -0.63 9.37
C GLY A 89 4.37 -0.22 10.80
N ILE A 90 5.40 -0.07 11.63
CA ILE A 90 5.31 0.58 12.95
C ILE A 90 6.26 1.77 13.01
N VAL A 91 5.76 2.97 13.32
CA VAL A 91 6.55 4.20 13.41
C VAL A 91 6.49 4.76 14.84
N TYR A 92 7.64 4.91 15.49
CA TYR A 92 7.69 5.41 16.87
C TYR A 92 8.99 6.17 17.18
N PRO A 93 8.99 7.04 18.20
CA PRO A 93 10.20 7.73 18.63
C PRO A 93 11.05 6.83 19.53
N ILE A 94 12.36 6.98 19.47
CA ILE A 94 13.28 6.40 20.45
C ILE A 94 13.39 7.34 21.65
N TYR A 95 13.09 6.81 22.84
CA TYR A 95 13.31 7.46 24.12
C TYR A 95 14.39 6.69 24.89
N GLY A 96 15.60 7.27 24.98
CA GLY A 96 16.74 6.65 25.67
C GLY A 96 17.10 5.27 25.13
N HIS A 97 17.33 5.17 23.81
CA HIS A 97 17.63 3.92 23.08
C HIS A 97 16.53 2.84 23.13
N MET A 98 15.34 3.16 23.66
CA MET A 98 14.24 2.20 23.79
C MET A 98 12.94 2.70 23.14
N PRO A 99 12.07 1.78 22.69
CA PRO A 99 10.68 2.10 22.38
C PRO A 99 9.94 2.58 23.65
N PRO A 100 9.02 3.54 23.55
CA PRO A 100 8.15 3.95 24.65
C PRO A 100 7.41 2.75 25.24
N ASN A 101 7.19 2.74 26.55
CA ASN A 101 6.55 1.61 27.25
C ASN A 101 5.20 1.20 26.65
N MET A 102 4.38 2.16 26.21
CA MET A 102 3.12 1.90 25.52
C MET A 102 3.33 1.10 24.22
N VAL A 103 4.31 1.50 23.41
CA VAL A 103 4.64 0.83 22.15
C VAL A 103 5.16 -0.58 22.42
N ARG A 104 6.03 -0.76 23.42
CA ARG A 104 6.53 -2.08 23.83
C ARG A 104 5.40 -3.01 24.28
N ASN A 105 4.48 -2.51 25.07
CA ASN A 105 3.33 -3.28 25.56
C ASN A 105 2.36 -3.60 24.43
N PHE A 106 2.16 -2.68 23.49
CA PHE A 106 1.37 -2.90 22.29
C PHE A 106 1.96 -4.00 21.41
N ILE A 107 3.26 -3.91 21.07
CA ILE A 107 3.95 -4.91 20.22
C ILE A 107 3.86 -6.32 20.82
N ARG A 108 3.96 -6.46 22.15
CA ARG A 108 3.84 -7.77 22.83
C ARG A 108 2.47 -8.42 22.69
N LYS A 109 1.42 -7.60 22.54
CA LYS A 109 0.03 -8.05 22.42
C LYS A 109 -0.46 -8.12 20.98
N ALA A 110 0.13 -7.31 20.09
CA ALA A 110 -0.31 -7.15 18.72
C ALA A 110 -0.06 -8.42 17.89
N LYS A 111 -1.10 -8.88 17.18
CA LYS A 111 -1.04 -9.93 16.17
C LYS A 111 -1.00 -9.27 14.80
N LEU A 112 0.17 -9.29 14.16
CA LEU A 112 0.41 -8.64 12.88
C LEU A 112 0.52 -9.68 11.77
N LYS A 113 -0.53 -9.83 10.96
CA LYS A 113 -0.55 -10.71 9.79
C LYS A 113 -0.22 -9.89 8.54
N ALA A 114 1.01 -10.01 8.07
CA ALA A 114 1.46 -9.38 6.82
C ALA A 114 2.65 -10.10 6.20
N GLY A 115 2.70 -10.07 4.86
CA GLY A 115 3.80 -10.59 4.06
C GLY A 115 5.07 -9.77 4.23
N TYR A 116 4.94 -8.46 4.43
CA TYR A 116 6.05 -7.57 4.75
C TYR A 116 5.78 -6.76 6.03
N LYS A 117 6.77 -6.69 6.91
CA LYS A 117 6.71 -5.95 8.17
C LYS A 117 7.93 -5.05 8.29
N PHE A 118 7.74 -3.80 8.68
CA PHE A 118 8.83 -2.84 8.85
C PHE A 118 8.63 -1.97 10.09
N ALA A 119 9.72 -1.40 10.61
CA ALA A 119 9.67 -0.43 11.68
C ALA A 119 10.53 0.79 11.32
N VAL A 120 10.03 1.99 11.59
CA VAL A 120 10.76 3.24 11.40
C VAL A 120 10.87 3.95 12.73
N LEU A 121 12.11 4.20 13.13
CA LEU A 121 12.44 4.77 14.42
C LEU A 121 12.96 6.18 14.20
N THR A 122 12.26 7.16 14.76
CA THR A 122 12.72 8.55 14.74
C THR A 122 13.44 8.88 16.04
N TYR A 123 14.47 9.70 15.99
CA TYR A 123 15.19 10.18 17.18
C TYR A 123 15.22 11.72 17.18
N GLY A 124 15.45 12.30 18.36
CA GLY A 124 15.61 13.75 18.50
C GLY A 124 17.04 14.20 18.19
N ALA A 125 17.27 15.51 18.12
CA ALA A 125 18.61 16.06 17.93
C ALA A 125 19.49 15.89 19.19
N ARG A 126 20.14 14.74 19.34
CA ARG A 126 21.21 14.49 20.33
C ARG A 126 22.40 13.80 19.68
N LYS A 127 23.57 13.87 20.32
CA LYS A 127 24.81 13.17 19.93
C LYS A 127 24.73 11.65 20.16
N CYS A 128 23.56 11.05 19.99
CA CYS A 128 23.30 9.65 20.27
C CYS A 128 22.46 9.08 19.12
N ASP A 129 22.91 7.96 18.56
CA ASP A 129 22.20 7.28 17.48
C ASP A 129 20.94 6.58 17.99
N ALA A 130 20.00 6.33 17.08
CA ALA A 130 18.69 5.78 17.39
C ALA A 130 18.75 4.31 17.87
N ILE A 131 19.82 3.58 17.57
CA ILE A 131 19.89 2.13 17.72
C ILE A 131 21.18 1.75 18.47
N GLU A 132 21.02 1.23 19.68
CA GLU A 132 21.85 0.14 20.22
C GLU A 132 20.95 -1.10 20.14
N ILE A 133 21.10 -1.91 19.08
CA ILE A 133 20.47 -3.23 18.96
C ILE A 133 21.60 -4.24 18.87
#